data_AF-A0A7S9GSI0-F1
#
_entry.id   AF-A0A7S9GSI0-F1
#
_cell.length_a   1.000
_cell.length_b   1.000
_cell.length_c   1.000
_cell.angle_alpha   90.00
_cell.angle_beta   90.00
_cell.angle_gamma   90.00
#
_symmetry.space_group_name_H-M   'P 1'
#
loop_
_entity.id
_entity.type
_entity.pdbx_description
1 polymer ?
#
loop_
_entity_poly.entity_id
_entity_poly.type
_entity_poly.pdbx_seq_one_letter_code
_entity_poly.pdbx_strand_id
1 'polypeptide(L)'
;MTEDSSPPRAMRKRIVIEHNGPYAPDPGIPIVDHLGVPIAAEAPARLCRCGQSQTKPFCDDSHVARGFTDAKDPRRVPDKLDVYEGQQAFVFDNRGTCAHSGFCTDRLRSAFHLGAEPFVTPSGARFDDLVNAVRKCPSGALGIGIGPARDANLSDVSRSPQIEVSKDGPYRITGDVELVDEQGAAIAQNAGASREHVSLCRCGSSLNKPFCGGMHWSVAFRDPIPDPLREPTLFEWAGGYPALLDMTRIFYSRYVPEDPLLGPLFAEMSPDHPERVAAWLSEVFGGPRFYTERYGGYRRMVSQHIGKQIRPEQRALWAIYMMQSADDAGLPSDPEFRAAFVAYIEWGSRIAVENSGADAKPPPNMPVPRWWWVCNATPGARPSANTSDAPAAADVIPALPGTDEPVQFEQHIRPLFRPMDRNSMLFAFDLWKEEDVAKHRQQILARLEAGTMPCDGAWPAERVALFARWANAF
;
A
#
# COMPACT_ATOMS: atom_id res chain seq x y z
N MET A 1 39.79 -1.33 -20.56
CA MET A 1 39.02 -0.07 -20.68
C MET A 1 37.58 -0.48 -20.91
N THR A 2 36.84 -0.70 -19.83
CA THR A 2 35.44 -1.10 -19.89
C THR A 2 34.61 0.16 -19.92
N GLU A 3 33.94 0.39 -21.04
CA GLU A 3 33.06 1.54 -21.26
C GLU A 3 31.92 1.54 -20.22
N ASP A 4 31.82 2.65 -19.50
CA ASP A 4 30.75 3.00 -18.58
C ASP A 4 29.44 3.03 -19.37
N SER A 5 28.59 2.01 -19.19
CA SER A 5 27.27 1.89 -19.83
C SER A 5 26.22 2.80 -19.18
N SER A 6 26.64 3.98 -18.70
CA SER A 6 25.75 5.03 -18.26
C SER A 6 25.06 5.66 -19.48
N PRO A 7 23.72 5.79 -19.48
CA PRO A 7 23.01 6.44 -20.59
C PRO A 7 23.55 7.87 -20.79
N PRO A 8 23.62 8.37 -22.03
CA PRO A 8 24.16 9.70 -22.33
C PRO A 8 23.44 10.78 -21.52
N ARG A 9 24.18 11.83 -21.14
CA ARG A 9 23.80 12.96 -20.25
C ARG A 9 22.50 13.70 -20.61
N ALA A 10 21.88 13.40 -21.76
CA ALA A 10 20.57 13.90 -22.13
C ALA A 10 19.51 12.81 -21.91
N MET A 11 18.89 12.77 -20.72
CA MET A 11 17.52 12.23 -20.42
C MET A 11 17.27 11.91 -18.92
N ARG A 12 18.23 12.10 -18.01
CA ARG A 12 17.99 11.91 -16.57
C ARG A 12 16.96 12.92 -16.07
N LYS A 13 16.00 12.43 -15.28
CA LYS A 13 15.05 13.30 -14.59
C LYS A 13 15.77 14.09 -13.52
N ARG A 14 15.34 15.33 -13.29
CA ARG A 14 15.97 16.23 -12.32
C ARG A 14 14.97 16.68 -11.27
N ILE A 15 15.50 17.07 -10.11
CA ILE A 15 14.82 17.87 -9.12
C ILE A 15 15.63 19.14 -8.94
N VAL A 16 15.01 20.28 -9.28
CA VAL A 16 15.58 21.60 -9.02
C VAL A 16 15.34 21.94 -7.55
N ILE A 17 16.38 22.38 -6.86
CA ILE A 17 16.34 22.83 -5.48
C ILE A 17 16.33 24.36 -5.49
N GLU A 18 15.15 24.96 -5.33
CA GLU A 18 15.00 26.42 -5.31
C GLU A 18 15.69 27.01 -4.08
N HIS A 19 16.34 28.17 -4.27
CA HIS A 19 17.07 28.82 -3.18
C HIS A 19 16.10 29.31 -2.12
N ASN A 20 16.28 28.87 -0.86
CA ASN A 20 15.31 29.08 0.22
C ASN A 20 13.87 28.70 -0.14
N GLY A 21 13.69 27.81 -1.11
CA GLY A 21 12.40 27.49 -1.72
C GLY A 21 12.06 26.01 -1.69
N PRO A 22 10.99 25.61 -2.41
CA PRO A 22 10.57 24.22 -2.57
C PRO A 22 11.53 23.41 -3.45
N TYR A 23 11.22 22.11 -3.55
CA TYR A 23 11.77 21.26 -4.60
C TYR A 23 10.85 21.28 -5.82
N ALA A 24 11.40 21.48 -7.01
CA ALA A 24 10.69 21.46 -8.28
C ALA A 24 11.14 20.24 -9.11
N PRO A 25 10.45 19.09 -8.98
CA PRO A 25 10.73 17.93 -9.82
C PRO A 25 10.34 18.14 -11.29
N ASP A 26 11.13 17.57 -12.20
CA ASP A 26 10.78 17.51 -13.62
C ASP A 26 9.41 16.80 -13.81
N PRO A 27 8.60 17.21 -14.81
CA PRO A 27 7.34 16.55 -15.11
C PRO A 27 7.50 15.05 -15.39
N GLY A 28 6.53 14.26 -14.93
CA GLY A 28 6.47 12.82 -15.16
C GLY A 28 7.27 11.96 -14.18
N ILE A 29 7.88 12.53 -13.14
CA ILE A 29 8.33 11.73 -11.98
C ILE A 29 7.09 11.42 -11.13
N PRO A 30 6.69 10.15 -10.95
CA PRO A 30 5.56 9.79 -10.09
C PRO A 30 5.81 10.20 -8.64
N ILE A 31 4.79 10.79 -8.02
CA ILE A 31 4.78 11.11 -6.59
C ILE A 31 3.80 10.16 -5.92
N VAL A 32 4.25 9.45 -4.89
CA VAL A 32 3.44 8.50 -4.13
C VAL A 32 3.51 8.82 -2.64
N ASP A 33 2.48 8.49 -1.89
CA ASP A 33 2.53 8.51 -0.44
C ASP A 33 3.28 7.30 0.13
N HIS A 34 3.44 7.26 1.45
CA HIS A 34 4.08 6.17 2.18
C HIS A 34 3.37 4.81 2.04
N LEU A 35 2.13 4.77 1.55
CA LEU A 35 1.37 3.55 1.29
C LEU A 35 1.49 3.10 -0.17
N GLY A 36 2.25 3.84 -1.00
CA GLY A 36 2.41 3.59 -2.43
C GLY A 36 1.23 4.08 -3.27
N VAL A 37 0.35 4.92 -2.70
CA VAL A 37 -0.78 5.51 -3.42
C VAL A 37 -0.31 6.73 -4.21
N PRO A 38 -0.60 6.83 -5.52
CA PRO A 38 -0.27 8.01 -6.31
C PRO A 38 -0.91 9.27 -5.74
N ILE A 39 -0.10 10.33 -5.57
CA ILE A 39 -0.58 11.65 -5.19
C ILE A 39 -0.79 12.45 -6.48
N ALA A 40 -2.02 12.92 -6.70
CA ALA A 40 -2.31 13.80 -7.82
C ALA A 40 -1.53 15.12 -7.66
N ALA A 41 -0.74 15.46 -8.68
CA ALA A 41 0.06 16.67 -8.70
C ALA A 41 -0.17 17.41 -10.02
N GLU A 42 -0.48 18.70 -9.93
CA GLU A 42 -0.51 19.58 -11.10
C GLU A 42 0.92 19.91 -11.54
N ALA A 43 1.15 20.03 -12.84
CA ALA A 43 2.43 20.44 -13.39
C ALA A 43 2.46 21.97 -13.60
N PRO A 44 3.49 22.69 -13.11
CA PRO A 44 4.68 22.19 -12.41
C PRO A 44 4.40 21.88 -10.93
N ALA A 45 4.85 20.70 -10.47
CA ALA A 45 4.75 20.34 -9.06
C ALA A 45 5.81 21.09 -8.24
N ARG A 46 5.43 21.63 -7.08
CA ARG A 46 6.34 22.26 -6.10
C ARG A 46 6.17 21.59 -4.75
N LEU A 47 7.23 20.97 -4.24
CA LEU A 47 7.20 20.19 -3.00
C LEU A 47 7.74 21.00 -1.80
N CYS A 48 7.00 20.98 -0.70
CA CYS A 48 7.35 21.73 0.50
C CYS A 48 8.66 21.24 1.12
N ARG A 49 9.63 22.14 1.24
CA ARG A 49 10.92 21.87 1.90
C ARG A 49 10.96 22.38 3.35
N CYS A 50 10.17 23.40 3.67
CA CYS A 50 10.22 24.11 4.95
C CYS A 50 9.43 23.43 6.09
N GLY A 51 8.59 22.44 5.77
CA GLY A 51 7.76 21.72 6.74
C GLY A 51 6.53 22.50 7.25
N GLN A 52 6.31 23.74 6.79
CA GLN A 52 5.25 24.62 7.31
C GLN A 52 4.05 24.80 6.37
N SER A 53 4.09 24.22 5.17
CA SER A 53 2.95 24.33 4.24
C SER A 53 1.66 23.76 4.81
N GLN A 54 0.52 24.34 4.47
CA GLN A 54 -0.81 23.82 4.82
C GLN A 54 -1.34 22.81 3.79
N THR A 55 -0.77 22.79 2.58
CA THR A 55 -1.16 21.90 1.49
C THR A 55 -0.11 20.80 1.26
N LYS A 56 0.59 20.37 2.31
CA LYS A 56 1.60 19.30 2.24
C LYS A 56 1.04 18.08 1.48
N PRO A 57 1.84 17.46 0.60
CA PRO A 57 3.28 17.66 0.41
C PRO A 57 3.66 18.85 -0.48
N PHE A 58 2.69 19.62 -0.99
CA PHE A 58 2.94 20.72 -1.91
C PHE A 58 3.35 22.00 -1.18
N CYS A 59 3.94 22.94 -1.92
CA CYS A 59 4.32 24.25 -1.43
C CYS A 59 3.20 25.28 -1.66
N ASP A 60 2.83 26.01 -0.61
CA ASP A 60 1.89 27.15 -0.61
C ASP A 60 2.59 28.48 -0.29
N ASP A 61 3.90 28.54 -0.54
CA ASP A 61 4.78 29.69 -0.27
C ASP A 61 4.90 30.13 1.20
N SER A 62 4.43 29.29 2.15
CA SER A 62 4.64 29.49 3.59
C SER A 62 6.11 29.67 3.99
N HIS A 63 7.05 29.22 3.16
CA HIS A 63 8.49 29.36 3.39
C HIS A 63 8.96 30.83 3.38
N VAL A 64 8.32 31.70 2.59
CA VAL A 64 8.66 33.13 2.48
C VAL A 64 8.33 33.84 3.79
N ALA A 65 7.08 33.70 4.25
CA ALA A 65 6.62 34.36 5.47
C ALA A 65 7.36 33.90 6.74
N ARG A 66 7.90 32.67 6.72
CA ARG A 66 8.65 32.08 7.84
C ARG A 66 10.16 32.26 7.75
N GLY A 67 10.67 32.89 6.69
CA GLY A 67 12.11 33.10 6.50
C GLY A 67 12.89 31.78 6.47
N PHE A 68 12.37 30.77 5.76
CA PHE A 68 13.07 29.49 5.62
C PHE A 68 14.45 29.71 4.99
N THR A 69 15.46 29.02 5.52
CA THR A 69 16.81 29.03 4.96
C THR A 69 17.27 27.63 4.59
N ASP A 70 17.87 27.51 3.41
CA ASP A 70 18.47 26.28 2.90
C ASP A 70 19.91 26.04 3.34
N ALA A 71 20.50 26.97 4.11
CA ALA A 71 21.88 26.89 4.55
C ALA A 71 22.16 25.62 5.37
N LYS A 72 23.32 25.01 5.10
CA LYS A 72 23.86 23.89 5.90
C LYS A 72 24.35 24.44 7.24
N ASP A 73 23.98 23.77 8.33
CA ASP A 73 24.46 24.14 9.67
C ASP A 73 25.92 23.65 9.85
N PRO A 74 26.80 24.45 10.45
CA PRO A 74 28.16 24.02 10.80
C PRO A 74 28.21 22.80 11.74
N ARG A 75 27.18 22.58 12.56
CA ARG A 75 27.06 21.45 13.50
C ARG A 75 26.58 20.16 12.84
N ARG A 76 26.35 20.14 11.52
CA ARG A 76 25.99 18.91 10.81
C ARG A 76 27.07 17.85 11.00
N VAL A 77 26.69 16.59 10.90
CA VAL A 77 27.66 15.48 10.84
C VAL A 77 28.53 15.70 9.58
N PRO A 78 29.87 15.74 9.73
CA PRO A 78 30.77 16.01 8.61
C PRO A 78 30.72 14.88 7.58
N ASP A 79 31.11 15.22 6.36
CA ASP A 79 31.35 14.21 5.31
C ASP A 79 32.57 13.37 5.69
N LYS A 80 32.33 12.09 6.00
CA LYS A 80 33.36 11.12 6.35
C LYS A 80 32.88 9.73 5.92
N LEU A 81 33.62 9.12 5.00
CA LEU A 81 33.36 7.76 4.54
C LEU A 81 34.17 6.78 5.40
N ASP A 82 33.50 6.08 6.29
CA ASP A 82 34.08 5.00 7.08
C ASP A 82 33.99 3.68 6.28
N VAL A 83 35.08 2.89 6.33
CA VAL A 83 35.20 1.61 5.62
C VAL A 83 35.44 0.50 6.64
N TYR A 84 34.54 -0.47 6.66
CA TYR A 84 34.58 -1.62 7.55
C TYR A 84 34.93 -2.87 6.75
N GLU A 85 36.06 -3.49 7.07
CA GLU A 85 36.51 -4.73 6.46
C GLU A 85 35.87 -5.94 7.13
N GLY A 86 35.42 -6.90 6.33
CA GLY A 86 35.00 -8.22 6.79
C GLY A 86 35.54 -9.33 5.90
N GLN A 87 35.25 -10.58 6.28
CA GLN A 87 35.81 -11.75 5.60
C GLN A 87 35.31 -11.92 4.15
N GLN A 88 34.09 -11.46 3.86
CA GLN A 88 33.45 -11.64 2.55
C GLN A 88 33.26 -10.33 1.78
N ALA A 89 33.24 -9.18 2.48
CA ALA A 89 32.91 -7.89 1.89
C ALA A 89 33.40 -6.72 2.77
N PHE A 90 33.52 -5.56 2.13
CA PHE A 90 33.72 -4.26 2.74
C PHE A 90 32.38 -3.51 2.77
N VAL A 91 32.03 -2.97 3.93
CA VAL A 91 30.86 -2.09 4.08
C VAL A 91 31.33 -0.66 4.24
N PHE A 92 30.70 0.24 3.49
CA PHE A 92 30.96 1.67 3.48
C PHE A 92 29.81 2.38 4.20
N ASP A 93 30.11 3.32 5.09
CA ASP A 93 29.11 4.14 5.77
C ASP A 93 29.54 5.61 5.77
N ASN A 94 28.63 6.50 5.41
CA ASN A 94 28.81 7.92 5.58
C ASN A 94 27.71 8.50 6.47
N ARG A 95 28.06 8.71 7.75
CA ARG A 95 27.14 9.25 8.75
C ARG A 95 26.64 10.66 8.40
N GLY A 96 27.40 11.44 7.62
CA GLY A 96 26.96 12.74 7.10
C GLY A 96 25.80 12.65 6.10
N THR A 97 25.65 11.50 5.42
CA THR A 97 24.55 11.20 4.49
C THR A 97 23.37 10.52 5.19
N CYS A 98 23.58 9.92 6.36
CA CYS A 98 22.59 9.10 7.04
C CYS A 98 21.34 9.89 7.43
N ALA A 99 20.15 9.42 7.00
CA ALA A 99 18.87 9.97 7.44
C ALA A 99 18.38 9.41 8.79
N HIS A 100 19.19 8.57 9.45
CA HIS A 100 18.88 7.92 10.72
C HIS A 100 17.55 7.16 10.72
N SER A 101 17.26 6.42 9.65
CA SER A 101 15.99 5.72 9.48
C SER A 101 15.84 4.43 10.30
N GLY A 102 16.92 3.91 10.89
CA GLY A 102 16.91 2.66 11.67
C GLY A 102 16.90 1.36 10.86
N PHE A 103 16.71 1.42 9.53
CA PHE A 103 16.52 0.24 8.69
C PHE A 103 17.63 -0.82 8.80
N CYS A 104 18.90 -0.41 8.86
CA CYS A 104 20.02 -1.33 8.99
C CYS A 104 20.12 -1.94 10.40
N THR A 105 19.97 -1.12 11.44
CA THR A 105 20.04 -1.55 12.85
C THR A 105 18.81 -2.33 13.30
N ASP A 106 17.64 -2.15 12.67
CA ASP A 106 16.44 -2.89 13.05
C ASP A 106 16.41 -4.27 12.41
N ARG A 107 16.91 -4.39 11.18
CA ARG A 107 16.80 -5.63 10.39
C ARG A 107 18.03 -6.53 10.44
N LEU A 108 19.22 -5.99 10.71
CA LEU A 108 20.46 -6.77 10.70
C LEU A 108 21.38 -6.40 11.87
N ARG A 109 20.86 -6.55 13.09
CA ARG A 109 21.57 -6.26 14.36
C ARG A 109 22.87 -7.03 14.55
N SER A 110 23.02 -8.18 13.88
CA SER A 110 24.26 -8.94 13.94
C SER A 110 25.43 -8.25 13.22
N ALA A 111 25.13 -7.35 12.27
CA ALA A 111 26.13 -6.57 11.53
C ALA A 111 26.12 -5.07 11.85
N PHE A 112 24.99 -4.48 12.24
CA PHE A 112 24.86 -3.04 12.51
C PHE A 112 24.47 -2.78 13.97
N HIS A 113 25.35 -2.11 14.71
CA HIS A 113 25.29 -2.01 16.17
C HIS A 113 24.93 -0.60 16.63
N LEU A 114 23.73 -0.40 17.18
CA LEU A 114 23.35 0.90 17.73
C LEU A 114 24.13 1.19 19.03
N GLY A 115 24.91 2.27 19.05
CA GLY A 115 25.61 2.73 20.25
C GLY A 115 26.90 1.97 20.59
N ALA A 116 27.42 1.15 19.66
CA ALA A 116 28.69 0.45 19.82
C ALA A 116 29.71 0.88 18.77
N GLU A 117 30.99 0.69 19.07
CA GLU A 117 32.11 0.88 18.16
C GLU A 117 32.91 -0.43 18.05
N PRO A 118 33.16 -0.97 16.84
CA PRO A 118 32.75 -0.40 15.54
C PRO A 118 31.23 -0.47 15.33
N PHE A 119 30.68 0.55 14.68
CA PHE A 119 29.24 0.58 14.30
C PHE A 119 28.85 -0.59 13.39
N VAL A 120 29.74 -1.03 12.49
CA VAL A 120 29.50 -2.13 11.55
C VAL A 120 30.48 -3.27 11.77
N THR A 121 29.96 -4.50 11.81
CA THR A 121 30.73 -5.75 11.76
C THR A 121 30.28 -6.56 10.53
N PRO A 122 30.91 -6.39 9.35
CA PRO A 122 30.43 -7.04 8.13
C PRO A 122 30.42 -8.57 8.24
N SER A 123 31.40 -9.16 8.92
CA SER A 123 31.47 -10.62 9.16
C SER A 123 30.37 -11.16 10.10
N GLY A 124 29.50 -10.30 10.65
CA GLY A 124 28.40 -10.69 11.54
C GLY A 124 27.12 -11.14 10.82
N ALA A 125 27.08 -11.08 9.49
CA ALA A 125 25.94 -11.50 8.69
C ALA A 125 26.38 -12.19 7.40
N ARG A 126 25.46 -12.89 6.74
CA ARG A 126 25.70 -13.45 5.43
C ARG A 126 25.81 -12.34 4.39
N PHE A 127 26.57 -12.58 3.33
CA PHE A 127 26.81 -11.59 2.27
C PHE A 127 25.51 -11.07 1.62
N ASP A 128 24.55 -11.95 1.35
CA ASP A 128 23.24 -11.61 0.79
C ASP A 128 22.42 -10.71 1.74
N ASP A 129 22.44 -11.00 3.04
CA ASP A 129 21.79 -10.16 4.06
C ASP A 129 22.41 -8.75 4.11
N LEU A 130 23.75 -8.66 4.03
CA LEU A 130 24.46 -7.37 3.98
C LEU A 130 24.08 -6.56 2.74
N VAL A 131 24.11 -7.19 1.55
CA VAL A 131 23.71 -6.54 0.29
C VAL A 131 22.28 -6.02 0.38
N ASN A 132 21.35 -6.82 0.93
CA ASN A 132 19.96 -6.42 1.11
C ASN A 132 19.82 -5.26 2.12
N ALA A 133 20.56 -5.28 3.22
CA ALA A 133 20.55 -4.20 4.22
C ALA A 133 21.08 -2.87 3.63
N VAL A 134 22.17 -2.94 2.86
CA VAL A 134 22.76 -1.78 2.17
C VAL A 134 21.79 -1.20 1.13
N ARG A 135 21.21 -2.04 0.27
CA ARG A 135 20.24 -1.63 -0.76
C ARG A 135 18.95 -1.03 -0.18
N LYS A 136 18.56 -1.44 1.03
CA LYS A 136 17.38 -0.91 1.74
C LYS A 136 17.69 0.38 2.53
N CYS A 137 18.92 0.92 2.49
CA CYS A 137 19.28 2.20 3.14
C CYS A 137 18.60 3.38 2.41
N PRO A 138 17.59 4.07 2.99
CA PRO A 138 16.80 5.05 2.23
C PRO A 138 17.59 6.32 1.83
N SER A 139 18.66 6.63 2.54
CA SER A 139 19.48 7.82 2.27
C SER A 139 20.66 7.54 1.35
N GLY A 140 20.95 6.29 1.01
CA GLY A 140 22.13 5.93 0.23
C GLY A 140 23.44 6.19 0.98
N ALA A 141 23.41 6.20 2.31
CA ALA A 141 24.58 6.39 3.15
C ALA A 141 25.48 5.15 3.22
N LEU A 142 24.90 3.97 2.98
CA LEU A 142 25.59 2.70 2.99
C LEU A 142 26.03 2.29 1.58
N GLY A 143 27.16 1.58 1.50
CA GLY A 143 27.64 0.90 0.31
C GLY A 143 28.29 -0.44 0.66
N ILE A 144 28.50 -1.27 -0.35
CA ILE A 144 29.18 -2.56 -0.21
C ILE A 144 30.11 -2.81 -1.41
N GLY A 145 31.19 -3.53 -1.18
CA GLY A 145 32.10 -4.00 -2.22
C GLY A 145 32.78 -5.30 -1.80
N ILE A 146 33.18 -6.12 -2.77
CA ILE A 146 33.98 -7.32 -2.50
C ILE A 146 35.43 -6.95 -2.15
N GLY A 147 35.91 -5.82 -2.70
CA GLY A 147 37.20 -5.23 -2.38
C GLY A 147 37.06 -3.90 -1.63
N PRO A 148 38.19 -3.18 -1.40
CA PRO A 148 38.22 -1.93 -0.63
C PRO A 148 37.57 -0.74 -1.36
N ALA A 149 36.90 -0.98 -2.49
CA ALA A 149 36.16 0.02 -3.25
C ALA A 149 34.66 -0.35 -3.28
N ARG A 150 33.80 0.67 -3.15
CA ARG A 150 32.35 0.53 -3.28
C ARG A 150 32.01 0.02 -4.67
N ASP A 151 31.21 -1.03 -4.74
CA ASP A 151 30.64 -1.55 -5.97
C ASP A 151 29.20 -1.03 -6.12
N ALA A 152 28.94 -0.21 -7.13
CA ALA A 152 27.61 0.35 -7.38
C ALA A 152 26.57 -0.72 -7.74
N ASN A 153 26.94 -1.78 -8.44
CA ASN A 153 26.00 -2.84 -8.84
C ASN A 153 25.56 -3.68 -7.65
N LEU A 154 26.44 -3.84 -6.65
CA LEU A 154 26.10 -4.49 -5.39
C LEU A 154 25.33 -3.55 -4.45
N SER A 155 25.77 -2.29 -4.37
CA SER A 155 25.21 -1.31 -3.42
C SER A 155 23.83 -0.78 -3.81
N ASP A 156 23.57 -0.62 -5.12
CA ASP A 156 22.39 0.07 -5.63
C ASP A 156 21.44 -0.89 -6.37
N VAL A 157 20.17 -0.48 -6.52
CA VAL A 157 19.14 -1.22 -7.26
C VAL A 157 18.58 -0.32 -8.35
N SER A 158 18.71 -0.68 -9.61
CA SER A 158 18.13 0.12 -10.71
C SER A 158 16.60 0.16 -10.60
N ARG A 159 16.04 1.31 -10.22
CA ARG A 159 14.60 1.58 -10.17
C ARG A 159 14.21 2.69 -11.15
N SER A 160 12.93 2.77 -11.48
CA SER A 160 12.40 3.93 -12.20
C SER A 160 12.39 5.17 -11.29
N PRO A 161 12.52 6.38 -11.85
CA PRO A 161 12.36 7.63 -11.11
C PRO A 161 11.05 7.66 -10.32
N GLN A 162 11.10 7.94 -9.02
CA GLN A 162 9.92 8.12 -8.16
C GLN A 162 10.26 8.99 -6.96
N ILE A 163 9.26 9.72 -6.46
CA ILE A 163 9.30 10.47 -5.21
C ILE A 163 8.29 9.86 -4.25
N GLU A 164 8.77 9.22 -3.18
CA GLU A 164 7.93 8.77 -2.07
C GLU A 164 7.87 9.86 -0.99
N VAL A 165 6.66 10.24 -0.60
CA VAL A 165 6.39 11.08 0.57
C VAL A 165 6.29 10.17 1.80
N SER A 166 7.41 9.97 2.50
CA SER A 166 7.39 9.13 3.70
C SER A 166 6.59 9.81 4.83
N LYS A 167 5.84 8.99 5.58
CA LYS A 167 4.99 9.43 6.70
C LYS A 167 5.83 10.19 7.72
N ASP A 168 5.41 11.42 8.04
CA ASP A 168 6.06 12.27 9.06
C ASP A 168 7.56 12.48 8.81
N GLY A 169 8.03 12.27 7.57
CA GLY A 169 9.44 12.07 7.26
C GLY A 169 9.91 12.77 5.99
N PRO A 170 11.11 12.42 5.50
CA PRO A 170 11.67 12.99 4.27
C PRO A 170 10.91 12.60 3.00
N TYR A 171 11.25 13.25 1.89
CA TYR A 171 11.01 12.67 0.57
C TYR A 171 12.09 11.63 0.29
N ARG A 172 11.72 10.43 -0.16
CA ARG A 172 12.67 9.41 -0.61
C ARG A 172 12.63 9.36 -2.13
N ILE A 173 13.77 9.64 -2.75
CA ILE A 173 13.91 9.69 -4.19
C ILE A 173 14.61 8.42 -4.64
N THR A 174 14.14 7.81 -5.73
CA THR A 174 14.75 6.62 -6.33
C THR A 174 14.89 6.80 -7.84
N GLY A 175 15.72 5.98 -8.49
CA GLY A 175 15.87 5.94 -9.94
C GLY A 175 16.81 6.97 -10.56
N ASP A 176 17.95 7.25 -9.91
CA ASP A 176 19.07 8.05 -10.47
C ASP A 176 18.63 9.45 -10.94
N VAL A 177 17.82 10.10 -10.09
CA VAL A 177 17.31 11.47 -10.30
C VAL A 177 18.37 12.48 -9.89
N GLU A 178 18.74 13.36 -10.82
CA GLU A 178 19.76 14.37 -10.58
C GLU A 178 19.23 15.51 -9.71
N LEU A 179 20.03 15.94 -8.74
CA LEU A 179 19.74 17.11 -7.92
C LEU A 179 20.53 18.31 -8.44
N VAL A 180 19.84 19.38 -8.83
CA VAL A 180 20.46 20.60 -9.38
C VAL A 180 19.95 21.85 -8.69
N ASP A 181 20.73 22.92 -8.70
CA ASP A 181 20.26 24.25 -8.32
C ASP A 181 19.48 24.93 -9.47
N GLU A 182 19.02 26.16 -9.22
CA GLU A 182 18.25 26.96 -10.19
C GLU A 182 19.06 27.33 -11.44
N GLN A 183 20.39 27.30 -11.34
CA GLN A 183 21.31 27.55 -12.46
C GLN A 183 21.67 26.25 -13.20
N GLY A 184 21.17 25.10 -12.75
CA GLY A 184 21.42 23.78 -13.31
C GLY A 184 22.74 23.15 -12.88
N ALA A 185 23.43 23.71 -11.87
CA ALA A 185 24.64 23.10 -11.32
C ALA A 185 24.27 21.96 -10.36
N ALA A 186 25.04 20.87 -10.40
CA ALA A 186 24.78 19.70 -9.58
C ALA A 186 24.98 19.98 -8.09
N ILE A 187 24.05 19.52 -7.26
CA ILE A 187 24.14 19.63 -5.80
C ILE A 187 25.16 18.62 -5.29
N ALA A 188 26.21 19.10 -4.62
CA ALA A 188 27.26 18.26 -4.07
C ALA A 188 26.70 17.26 -3.03
N GLN A 189 26.99 15.98 -3.26
CA GLN A 189 26.73 14.87 -2.35
C GLN A 189 28.01 14.46 -1.63
N ASN A 190 27.86 13.86 -0.45
CA ASN A 190 28.97 13.35 0.35
C ASN A 190 29.63 12.13 -0.29
N ALA A 191 30.85 11.81 0.14
CA ALA A 191 31.59 10.65 -0.36
C ALA A 191 30.82 9.33 -0.15
N GLY A 192 30.77 8.49 -1.19
CA GLY A 192 30.13 7.18 -1.15
C GLY A 192 28.60 7.19 -1.21
N ALA A 193 27.96 8.37 -1.34
CA ALA A 193 26.52 8.48 -1.50
C ALA A 193 26.01 7.74 -2.74
N SER A 194 24.85 7.08 -2.61
CA SER A 194 24.16 6.48 -3.75
C SER A 194 23.71 7.56 -4.73
N ARG A 195 23.90 7.28 -6.02
CA ARG A 195 23.26 8.06 -7.10
C ARG A 195 21.82 7.61 -7.33
N GLU A 196 21.52 6.35 -7.04
CA GLU A 196 20.24 5.75 -7.35
C GLU A 196 19.13 6.22 -6.41
N HIS A 197 19.44 6.42 -5.13
CA HIS A 197 18.45 6.89 -4.16
C HIS A 197 19.00 7.85 -3.11
N VAL A 198 18.15 8.75 -2.64
CA VAL A 198 18.50 9.79 -1.68
C VAL A 198 17.29 10.23 -0.86
N SER A 199 17.52 10.70 0.37
CA SER A 199 16.47 11.26 1.23
C SER A 199 16.58 12.78 1.35
N LEU A 200 15.56 13.51 0.90
CA LEU A 200 15.49 14.97 0.96
C LEU A 200 14.67 15.45 2.16
N CYS A 201 15.17 16.48 2.86
CA CYS A 201 14.51 17.05 4.03
C CYS A 201 13.19 17.72 3.63
N ARG A 202 12.13 17.37 4.36
CA ARG A 202 10.78 17.93 4.21
C ARG A 202 10.34 18.77 5.41
N CYS A 203 10.96 18.59 6.57
CA CYS A 203 10.59 19.25 7.83
C CYS A 203 11.22 20.65 8.02
N GLY A 204 12.04 21.12 7.09
CA GLY A 204 12.78 22.38 7.18
C GLY A 204 13.90 22.45 8.24
N SER A 205 14.06 21.41 9.07
CA SER A 205 14.94 21.48 10.26
C SER A 205 16.22 20.66 10.15
N SER A 206 16.49 19.99 9.01
CA SER A 206 17.75 19.24 8.83
C SER A 206 18.96 20.15 8.94
N LEU A 207 20.04 19.67 9.55
CA LEU A 207 21.32 20.39 9.60
C LEU A 207 22.12 20.25 8.29
N ASN A 208 21.83 19.24 7.47
CA ASN A 208 22.53 18.95 6.21
C ASN A 208 21.62 19.19 4.97
N LYS A 209 20.83 20.29 4.96
CA LYS A 209 19.94 20.60 3.84
C LYS A 209 20.72 20.63 2.50
N PRO A 210 20.12 20.16 1.39
CA PRO A 210 18.76 19.65 1.24
C PRO A 210 18.53 18.22 1.77
N PHE A 211 19.58 17.52 2.20
CA PHE A 211 19.48 16.13 2.65
C PHE A 211 18.82 16.02 4.03
N CYS A 212 18.10 14.93 4.25
CA CYS A 212 17.52 14.62 5.54
C CYS A 212 18.58 14.05 6.49
N GLY A 213 18.81 14.71 7.63
CA GLY A 213 19.66 14.20 8.72
C GLY A 213 18.88 13.71 9.93
N GLY A 214 17.62 13.26 9.77
CA GLY A 214 16.82 12.72 10.87
C GLY A 214 16.14 13.72 11.81
N MET A 215 16.40 15.03 11.69
CA MET A 215 15.86 16.08 12.57
C MET A 215 14.32 16.14 12.66
N HIS A 216 13.59 15.54 11.71
CA HIS A 216 12.13 15.46 11.73
C HIS A 216 11.58 14.75 12.98
N TRP A 217 12.32 13.79 13.54
CA TRP A 217 12.00 13.18 14.84
C TRP A 217 12.11 14.18 15.99
N SER A 218 13.21 14.92 16.06
CA SER A 218 13.49 15.87 17.13
C SER A 218 12.53 17.06 17.15
N VAL A 219 12.06 17.50 15.98
CA VAL A 219 11.08 18.60 15.85
C VAL A 219 9.63 18.10 15.80
N ALA A 220 9.41 16.80 16.01
CA ALA A 220 8.10 16.16 15.96
C ALA A 220 7.29 16.56 14.70
N PHE A 221 7.95 16.56 13.54
CA PHE A 221 7.30 16.88 12.27
C PHE A 221 6.20 15.84 11.99
N ARG A 222 5.01 16.31 11.62
CA ARG A 222 3.85 15.48 11.31
C ARG A 222 3.20 15.90 10.01
N ASP A 223 2.72 14.92 9.27
CA ASP A 223 1.73 15.12 8.22
C ASP A 223 0.37 15.52 8.81
N PRO A 224 -0.50 16.17 8.02
CA PRO A 224 -1.89 16.34 8.40
C PRO A 224 -2.49 14.96 8.70
N ILE A 225 -3.03 14.79 9.91
CA ILE A 225 -3.68 13.55 10.30
C ILE A 225 -5.01 13.48 9.52
N PRO A 226 -5.34 12.36 8.86
CA PRO A 226 -6.73 12.09 8.46
C PRO A 226 -7.67 12.24 9.65
N ASP A 227 -8.97 12.38 9.42
CA ASP A 227 -9.97 12.42 10.50
C ASP A 227 -9.63 11.37 11.59
N PRO A 228 -9.32 11.80 12.83
CA PRO A 228 -8.86 10.88 13.89
C PRO A 228 -9.93 9.89 14.34
N LEU A 229 -11.19 10.10 13.94
CA LEU A 229 -12.29 9.16 14.17
C LEU A 229 -12.43 8.13 13.04
N ARG A 230 -11.66 8.25 11.96
CA ARG A 230 -11.69 7.32 10.84
C ARG A 230 -10.95 6.04 11.19
N GLU A 231 -11.66 4.91 11.11
CA GLU A 231 -11.04 3.59 11.17
C GLU A 231 -10.12 3.38 9.95
N PRO A 232 -8.85 2.99 10.14
CA PRO A 232 -7.94 2.69 9.03
C PRO A 232 -8.45 1.48 8.25
N THR A 233 -8.12 1.38 6.97
CA THR A 233 -8.35 0.13 6.22
C THR A 233 -7.30 -0.92 6.60
N LEU A 234 -7.55 -2.20 6.31
CA LEU A 234 -6.53 -3.25 6.46
C LEU A 234 -5.29 -2.95 5.60
N PHE A 235 -5.47 -2.32 4.44
CA PHE A 235 -4.38 -1.88 3.56
C PHE A 235 -3.51 -0.83 4.23
N GLU A 236 -4.14 0.20 4.80
CA GLU A 236 -3.42 1.27 5.51
C GLU A 236 -2.68 0.72 6.73
N TRP A 237 -3.34 -0.15 7.49
CA TRP A 237 -2.76 -0.76 8.68
C TRP A 237 -1.60 -1.70 8.36
N ALA A 238 -1.71 -2.49 7.29
CA ALA A 238 -0.65 -3.38 6.82
C ALA A 238 0.63 -2.64 6.39
N GLY A 239 0.56 -1.32 6.16
CA GLY A 239 1.66 -0.53 5.62
C GLY A 239 1.59 -0.31 4.10
N GLY A 240 0.41 -0.50 3.51
CA GLY A 240 0.13 -0.22 2.11
C GLY A 240 0.75 -1.20 1.12
N TYR A 241 0.86 -0.77 -0.13
CA TYR A 241 1.39 -1.60 -1.22
C TYR A 241 2.85 -2.03 -1.00
N PRO A 242 3.78 -1.17 -0.50
CA PRO A 242 5.16 -1.57 -0.28
C PRO A 242 5.30 -2.75 0.70
N ALA A 243 4.53 -2.75 1.79
CA ALA A 243 4.58 -3.83 2.78
C ALA A 243 4.02 -5.14 2.22
N LEU A 244 2.88 -5.07 1.53
CA LEU A 244 2.29 -6.24 0.86
C LEU A 244 3.19 -6.79 -0.25
N LEU A 245 3.93 -5.93 -0.95
CA LEU A 245 4.90 -6.34 -1.96
C LEU A 245 6.13 -7.02 -1.37
N ASP A 246 6.68 -6.52 -0.25
CA ASP A 246 7.81 -7.19 0.44
C ASP A 246 7.37 -8.59 0.89
N MET A 247 6.16 -8.69 1.46
CA MET A 247 5.55 -9.98 1.84
C MET A 247 5.42 -10.94 0.66
N THR A 248 4.80 -10.53 -0.45
CA THR A 248 4.63 -11.44 -1.60
C THR A 248 5.97 -11.80 -2.25
N ARG A 249 6.95 -10.89 -2.25
CA ARG A 249 8.30 -11.20 -2.73
C ARG A 249 8.98 -12.23 -1.85
N ILE A 250 8.89 -12.12 -0.53
CA ILE A 250 9.41 -13.14 0.39
C ILE A 250 8.75 -14.48 0.11
N PHE A 251 7.43 -14.51 -0.02
CA PHE A 251 6.67 -15.72 -0.33
C PHE A 251 7.18 -16.42 -1.59
N TYR A 252 7.26 -15.71 -2.71
CA TYR A 252 7.63 -16.28 -4.01
C TYR A 252 9.13 -16.52 -4.20
N SER A 253 10.01 -15.81 -3.47
CA SER A 253 11.46 -15.98 -3.62
C SER A 253 12.08 -16.95 -2.63
N ARG A 254 11.49 -17.10 -1.44
CA ARG A 254 11.99 -17.96 -0.37
C ARG A 254 11.18 -19.25 -0.23
N TYR A 255 9.89 -19.13 0.06
CA TYR A 255 9.08 -20.28 0.46
C TYR A 255 8.63 -21.16 -0.72
N VAL A 256 8.19 -20.55 -1.83
CA VAL A 256 7.70 -21.30 -3.00
C VAL A 256 8.76 -22.17 -3.66
N PRO A 257 10.00 -21.70 -3.95
CA PRO A 257 10.99 -22.51 -4.66
C PRO A 257 11.52 -23.69 -3.85
N GLU A 258 11.52 -23.59 -2.52
CA GLU A 258 12.01 -24.62 -1.61
C GLU A 258 10.97 -25.75 -1.37
N ASP A 259 9.70 -25.51 -1.65
CA ASP A 259 8.62 -26.46 -1.36
C ASP A 259 8.29 -27.39 -2.54
N PRO A 260 8.31 -28.73 -2.36
CA PRO A 260 8.10 -29.69 -3.44
C PRO A 260 6.66 -29.73 -3.98
N LEU A 261 5.67 -29.22 -3.23
CA LEU A 261 4.26 -29.21 -3.65
C LEU A 261 3.86 -27.88 -4.30
N LEU A 262 4.44 -26.76 -3.86
CA LEU A 262 4.17 -25.43 -4.42
C LEU A 262 5.11 -25.06 -5.57
N GLY A 263 6.39 -25.41 -5.50
CA GLY A 263 7.38 -25.09 -6.53
C GLY A 263 6.91 -25.42 -7.95
N PRO A 264 6.42 -26.66 -8.22
CA PRO A 264 5.89 -27.02 -9.53
C PRO A 264 4.66 -26.21 -9.97
N LEU A 265 3.81 -25.77 -9.03
CA LEU A 265 2.60 -25.00 -9.33
C LEU A 265 2.92 -23.60 -9.89
N PHE A 266 4.06 -23.04 -9.47
CA PHE A 266 4.52 -21.69 -9.82
C PHE A 266 5.75 -21.68 -10.74
N ALA A 267 6.20 -22.83 -11.24
CA ALA A 267 7.42 -22.94 -12.04
C ALA A 267 7.42 -22.04 -13.30
N GLU A 268 6.26 -21.82 -13.91
CA GLU A 268 6.07 -20.98 -15.11
C GLU A 268 5.52 -19.58 -14.78
N MET A 269 5.60 -19.15 -13.51
CA MET A 269 5.09 -17.84 -13.12
C MET A 269 5.90 -16.72 -13.77
N SER A 270 5.18 -15.64 -14.14
CA SER A 270 5.82 -14.42 -14.64
C SER A 270 6.65 -13.76 -13.52
N PRO A 271 7.80 -13.12 -13.82
CA PRO A 271 8.61 -12.44 -12.81
C PRO A 271 7.87 -11.36 -12.02
N ASP A 272 6.84 -10.74 -12.60
CA ASP A 272 5.99 -9.72 -11.95
C ASP A 272 4.80 -10.30 -11.15
N HIS A 273 4.78 -11.62 -10.92
CA HIS A 273 3.71 -12.27 -10.17
C HIS A 273 3.58 -11.76 -8.72
N PRO A 274 4.66 -11.51 -7.95
CA PRO A 274 4.57 -10.91 -6.62
C PRO A 274 3.86 -9.56 -6.62
N GLU A 275 4.13 -8.71 -7.61
CA GLU A 275 3.53 -7.39 -7.80
C GLU A 275 2.03 -7.48 -8.08
N ARG A 276 1.61 -8.48 -8.87
CA ARG A 276 0.20 -8.76 -9.17
C ARG A 276 -0.56 -9.17 -7.92
N VAL A 277 -0.01 -10.10 -7.12
CA VAL A 277 -0.66 -10.55 -5.88
C VAL A 277 -0.71 -9.43 -4.84
N ALA A 278 0.35 -8.63 -4.72
CA ALA A 278 0.35 -7.46 -3.82
C ALA A 278 -0.71 -6.44 -4.24
N ALA A 279 -0.86 -6.17 -5.54
CA ALA A 279 -1.91 -5.29 -6.06
C ALA A 279 -3.32 -5.83 -5.79
N TRP A 280 -3.51 -7.14 -5.91
CA TRP A 280 -4.78 -7.82 -5.58
C TRP A 280 -5.12 -7.64 -4.11
N LEU A 281 -4.20 -7.99 -3.20
CA LEU A 281 -4.39 -7.84 -1.76
C LEU A 281 -4.63 -6.38 -1.37
N SER A 282 -3.94 -5.44 -2.02
CA SER A 282 -4.12 -4.01 -1.77
C SER A 282 -5.55 -3.56 -2.05
N GLU A 283 -6.10 -3.95 -3.20
CA GLU A 283 -7.49 -3.61 -3.54
C GLU A 283 -8.48 -4.32 -2.60
N VAL A 284 -8.22 -5.59 -2.27
CA VAL A 284 -9.10 -6.33 -1.37
C VAL A 284 -9.17 -5.70 0.02
N PHE A 285 -8.03 -5.29 0.58
CA PHE A 285 -7.92 -4.74 1.93
C PHE A 285 -8.34 -3.27 2.06
N GLY A 286 -9.09 -2.76 1.09
CA GLY A 286 -9.65 -1.40 1.11
C GLY A 286 -8.72 -0.33 0.53
N GLY A 287 -7.61 -0.72 -0.10
CA GLY A 287 -6.74 0.19 -0.83
C GLY A 287 -7.28 0.58 -2.22
N PRO A 288 -6.49 1.33 -3.01
CA PRO A 288 -6.85 1.71 -4.37
C PRO A 288 -7.05 0.50 -5.30
N ARG A 289 -7.65 0.73 -6.46
CA ARG A 289 -7.98 -0.31 -7.44
C ARG A 289 -6.78 -0.78 -8.27
N PHE A 290 -5.63 -0.98 -7.62
CA PHE A 290 -4.37 -1.30 -8.29
C PHE A 290 -4.47 -2.54 -9.17
N TYR A 291 -5.16 -3.59 -8.72
CA TYR A 291 -5.29 -4.80 -9.53
C TYR A 291 -6.25 -4.61 -10.69
N THR A 292 -7.41 -4.01 -10.42
CA THR A 292 -8.41 -3.79 -11.46
C THR A 292 -7.90 -2.88 -12.57
N GLU A 293 -7.24 -1.78 -12.22
CA GLU A 293 -6.71 -0.82 -13.19
C GLU A 293 -5.53 -1.37 -13.99
N ARG A 294 -4.64 -2.16 -13.37
CA ARG A 294 -3.42 -2.67 -14.03
C ARG A 294 -3.62 -4.01 -14.74
N TYR A 295 -4.52 -4.86 -14.24
CA TYR A 295 -4.63 -6.25 -14.68
C TYR A 295 -6.06 -6.69 -15.05
N GLY A 296 -7.09 -5.86 -14.88
CA GLY A 296 -8.45 -6.16 -15.36
C GLY A 296 -9.35 -6.90 -14.36
N GLY A 297 -9.01 -6.87 -13.07
CA GLY A 297 -9.94 -7.18 -11.98
C GLY A 297 -10.24 -8.67 -11.80
N TYR A 298 -11.35 -8.98 -11.11
CA TYR A 298 -11.71 -10.34 -10.69
C TYR A 298 -11.70 -11.36 -11.84
N ARG A 299 -12.25 -11.00 -13.00
CA ARG A 299 -12.30 -11.88 -14.19
C ARG A 299 -10.90 -12.34 -14.60
N ARG A 300 -9.92 -11.44 -14.58
CA ARG A 300 -8.52 -11.81 -14.89
C ARG A 300 -7.95 -12.73 -13.82
N MET A 301 -8.16 -12.42 -12.54
CA MET A 301 -7.64 -13.23 -11.43
C MET A 301 -8.12 -14.67 -11.53
N VAL A 302 -9.44 -14.88 -11.71
CA VAL A 302 -10.01 -16.22 -11.80
C VAL A 302 -9.49 -16.97 -13.02
N SER A 303 -9.30 -16.30 -14.17
CA SER A 303 -8.77 -16.97 -15.36
C SER A 303 -7.35 -17.52 -15.18
N GLN A 304 -6.58 -17.01 -14.21
CA GLN A 304 -5.26 -17.56 -13.88
C GLN A 304 -5.32 -18.84 -13.03
N HIS A 305 -6.47 -19.13 -12.41
CA HIS A 305 -6.67 -20.28 -11.54
C HIS A 305 -7.39 -21.45 -12.24
N ILE A 306 -8.19 -21.16 -13.27
CA ILE A 306 -8.92 -22.17 -14.04
C ILE A 306 -7.96 -23.24 -14.60
N GLY A 307 -8.32 -24.51 -14.44
CA GLY A 307 -7.56 -25.64 -14.98
C GLY A 307 -6.27 -25.97 -14.23
N LYS A 308 -5.96 -25.29 -13.11
CA LYS A 308 -4.77 -25.56 -12.30
C LYS A 308 -4.90 -26.77 -11.37
N GLN A 309 -6.12 -27.28 -11.14
CA GLN A 309 -6.40 -28.44 -10.29
C GLN A 309 -5.69 -28.37 -8.93
N ILE A 310 -5.84 -27.23 -8.23
CA ILE A 310 -5.17 -26.96 -6.96
C ILE A 310 -5.68 -27.94 -5.91
N ARG A 311 -4.78 -28.70 -5.29
CA ARG A 311 -5.13 -29.72 -4.30
C ARG A 311 -5.26 -29.14 -2.88
N PRO A 312 -6.04 -29.76 -1.98
CA PRO A 312 -6.22 -29.28 -0.62
C PRO A 312 -4.92 -29.11 0.18
N GLU A 313 -3.95 -30.02 0.00
CA GLU A 313 -2.65 -29.92 0.66
C GLU A 313 -1.80 -28.74 0.13
N GLN A 314 -1.86 -28.46 -1.18
CA GLN A 314 -1.17 -27.30 -1.78
C GLN A 314 -1.77 -26.01 -1.24
N ARG A 315 -3.10 -25.92 -1.16
CA ARG A 315 -3.81 -24.77 -0.58
C ARG A 315 -3.42 -24.53 0.88
N ALA A 316 -3.34 -25.59 1.69
CA ALA A 316 -2.98 -25.48 3.10
C ALA A 316 -1.55 -24.94 3.27
N LEU A 317 -0.58 -25.48 2.50
CA LEU A 317 0.80 -24.98 2.52
C LEU A 317 0.90 -23.53 2.04
N TRP A 318 0.18 -23.18 0.98
CA TRP A 318 0.12 -21.80 0.49
C TRP A 318 -0.33 -20.82 1.58
N ALA A 319 -1.39 -21.15 2.31
CA ALA A 319 -1.90 -20.31 3.40
C ALA A 319 -0.88 -20.17 4.55
N ILE A 320 -0.21 -21.26 4.95
CA ILE A 320 0.82 -21.25 5.99
C ILE A 320 1.98 -20.34 5.60
N TYR A 321 2.53 -20.50 4.40
CA TYR A 321 3.68 -19.71 3.96
C TYR A 321 3.32 -18.24 3.72
N MET A 322 2.09 -17.91 3.33
CA MET A 322 1.62 -16.53 3.29
C MET A 322 1.65 -15.87 4.67
N MET A 323 1.27 -16.61 5.73
CA MET A 323 1.34 -16.11 7.11
C MET A 323 2.80 -15.93 7.56
N GLN A 324 3.67 -16.92 7.32
CA GLN A 324 5.10 -16.81 7.65
C GLN A 324 5.78 -15.65 6.89
N SER A 325 5.42 -15.45 5.62
CA SER A 325 5.93 -14.33 4.82
C SER A 325 5.46 -12.99 5.38
N ALA A 326 4.25 -12.93 5.96
CA ALA A 326 3.75 -11.72 6.60
C ALA A 326 4.54 -11.39 7.89
N ASP A 327 4.95 -12.41 8.65
CA ASP A 327 5.83 -12.23 9.82
C ASP A 327 7.23 -11.78 9.39
N ASP A 328 7.83 -12.44 8.40
CA ASP A 328 9.16 -12.11 7.86
C ASP A 328 9.22 -10.69 7.26
N ALA A 329 8.14 -10.25 6.62
CA ALA A 329 8.00 -8.90 6.09
C ALA A 329 7.76 -7.83 7.18
N GLY A 330 7.50 -8.25 8.42
CA GLY A 330 7.21 -7.35 9.53
C GLY A 330 5.84 -6.68 9.45
N LEU A 331 4.85 -7.35 8.84
CA LEU A 331 3.46 -6.87 8.92
C LEU A 331 2.99 -6.84 10.39
N PRO A 332 2.00 -5.99 10.73
CA PRO A 332 1.48 -5.90 12.10
C PRO A 332 1.06 -7.25 12.65
N SER A 333 1.35 -7.48 13.94
CA SER A 333 1.08 -8.73 14.65
C SER A 333 -0.02 -8.61 15.71
N ASP A 334 -0.72 -7.48 15.74
CA ASP A 334 -1.86 -7.29 16.63
C ASP A 334 -2.97 -8.32 16.32
N PRO A 335 -3.67 -8.84 17.37
CA PRO A 335 -4.68 -9.88 17.20
C PRO A 335 -5.78 -9.51 16.20
N GLU A 336 -6.21 -8.25 16.20
CA GLU A 336 -7.28 -7.72 15.36
C GLU A 336 -6.91 -7.82 13.87
N PHE A 337 -5.74 -7.30 13.49
CA PHE A 337 -5.26 -7.39 12.11
C PHE A 337 -4.99 -8.82 11.69
N ARG A 338 -4.32 -9.61 12.55
CA ARG A 338 -3.97 -10.99 12.23
C ARG A 338 -5.20 -11.86 12.04
N ALA A 339 -6.25 -11.70 12.85
CA ALA A 339 -7.51 -12.41 12.68
C ALA A 339 -8.16 -12.09 11.33
N ALA A 340 -8.26 -10.80 10.98
CA ALA A 340 -8.87 -10.38 9.71
C ALA A 340 -8.06 -10.84 8.50
N PHE A 341 -6.73 -10.75 8.55
CA PHE A 341 -5.82 -11.19 7.49
C PHE A 341 -5.89 -12.70 7.27
N VAL A 342 -5.76 -13.49 8.33
CA VAL A 342 -5.83 -14.97 8.25
C VAL A 342 -7.18 -15.43 7.71
N ALA A 343 -8.27 -14.83 8.18
CA ALA A 343 -9.60 -15.16 7.69
C ALA A 343 -9.75 -14.94 6.18
N TYR A 344 -9.18 -13.84 5.64
CA TYR A 344 -9.18 -13.61 4.20
C TYR A 344 -8.33 -14.62 3.44
N ILE A 345 -7.10 -14.89 3.88
CA ILE A 345 -6.19 -15.84 3.21
C ILE A 345 -6.81 -17.24 3.19
N GLU A 346 -7.43 -17.66 4.29
CA GLU A 346 -8.16 -18.92 4.38
C GLU A 346 -9.36 -18.95 3.42
N TRP A 347 -10.20 -17.91 3.44
CA TRP A 347 -11.38 -17.81 2.58
C TRP A 347 -11.01 -17.77 1.08
N GLY A 348 -10.05 -16.92 0.71
CA GLY A 348 -9.62 -16.72 -0.68
C GLY A 348 -8.91 -17.94 -1.25
N SER A 349 -8.10 -18.64 -0.45
CA SER A 349 -7.43 -19.87 -0.91
C SER A 349 -8.42 -21.01 -1.20
N ARG A 350 -9.52 -21.12 -0.45
CA ARG A 350 -10.60 -22.08 -0.76
C ARG A 350 -11.30 -21.75 -2.07
N ILE A 351 -11.50 -20.46 -2.37
CA ILE A 351 -12.06 -20.00 -3.65
C ILE A 351 -11.14 -20.35 -4.82
N ALA A 352 -9.83 -20.21 -4.64
CA ALA A 352 -8.86 -20.64 -5.65
C ALA A 352 -8.98 -22.14 -5.95
N VAL A 353 -9.16 -22.99 -4.93
CA VAL A 353 -9.40 -24.42 -5.12
C VAL A 353 -10.68 -24.66 -5.92
N GLU A 354 -11.81 -24.07 -5.50
CA GLU A 354 -13.10 -24.21 -6.20
C GLU A 354 -13.00 -23.82 -7.69
N ASN A 355 -12.39 -22.67 -7.99
CA ASN A 355 -12.27 -22.16 -9.36
C ASN A 355 -11.24 -22.91 -10.20
N SER A 356 -10.38 -23.74 -9.59
CA SER A 356 -9.32 -24.47 -10.30
C SER A 356 -9.76 -25.81 -10.88
N GLY A 357 -10.94 -26.30 -10.48
CA GLY A 357 -11.52 -27.55 -10.95
C GLY A 357 -11.80 -27.53 -12.46
N ALA A 358 -11.79 -28.71 -13.09
CA ALA A 358 -12.01 -28.85 -14.53
C ALA A 358 -13.41 -28.37 -14.98
N ASP A 359 -14.42 -28.55 -14.13
CA ASP A 359 -15.83 -28.19 -14.41
C ASP A 359 -16.24 -26.86 -13.76
N ALA A 360 -15.30 -26.08 -13.21
CA ALA A 360 -15.61 -24.84 -12.50
C ALA A 360 -16.29 -23.84 -13.45
N LYS A 361 -17.43 -23.27 -13.01
CA LYS A 361 -18.17 -22.22 -13.72
C LYS A 361 -18.27 -20.97 -12.84
N PRO A 362 -17.20 -20.19 -12.69
CA PRO A 362 -17.21 -18.99 -11.88
C PRO A 362 -18.26 -17.99 -12.40
N PRO A 363 -19.05 -17.34 -11.52
CA PRO A 363 -20.04 -16.36 -11.94
C PRO A 363 -19.41 -15.22 -12.77
N PRO A 364 -20.02 -14.85 -13.92
CA PRO A 364 -19.50 -13.76 -14.73
C PRO A 364 -19.66 -12.42 -13.98
N ASN A 365 -18.67 -11.54 -14.12
CA ASN A 365 -18.69 -10.14 -13.65
C ASN A 365 -18.76 -9.89 -12.13
N MET A 366 -18.28 -10.83 -11.31
CA MET A 366 -18.08 -10.56 -9.88
C MET A 366 -17.08 -9.40 -9.65
N PRO A 367 -17.35 -8.45 -8.74
CA PRO A 367 -16.38 -7.42 -8.38
C PRO A 367 -15.21 -8.01 -7.58
N VAL A 368 -14.10 -7.27 -7.50
CA VAL A 368 -13.03 -7.61 -6.55
C VAL A 368 -13.60 -7.51 -5.13
N PRO A 369 -13.44 -8.55 -4.29
CA PRO A 369 -14.02 -8.53 -2.95
C PRO A 369 -13.38 -7.42 -2.12
N ARG A 370 -14.17 -6.78 -1.26
CA ARG A 370 -13.67 -5.84 -0.24
C ARG A 370 -13.72 -6.54 1.11
N TRP A 371 -12.60 -6.58 1.80
CA TRP A 371 -12.44 -7.23 3.10
C TRP A 371 -12.15 -6.19 4.18
N TRP A 372 -12.88 -6.26 5.29
CA TRP A 372 -12.80 -5.32 6.42
C TRP A 372 -12.38 -6.03 7.71
N TRP A 373 -12.16 -5.25 8.78
CA TRP A 373 -11.76 -5.74 10.12
C TRP A 373 -12.70 -6.79 10.71
N VAL A 374 -13.99 -6.68 10.41
CA VAL A 374 -14.99 -7.68 10.76
C VAL A 374 -15.25 -8.54 9.52
N CYS A 375 -15.15 -9.86 9.68
CA CYS A 375 -15.44 -10.83 8.62
C CYS A 375 -16.90 -10.71 8.15
N ASN A 376 -17.18 -9.84 7.19
CA ASN A 376 -18.52 -9.70 6.59
C ASN A 376 -18.83 -10.81 5.56
N ALA A 377 -17.96 -11.83 5.45
CA ALA A 377 -18.14 -13.00 4.60
C ALA A 377 -19.02 -14.05 5.29
N THR A 378 -20.33 -13.80 5.28
CA THR A 378 -21.31 -14.83 5.64
C THR A 378 -21.39 -15.90 4.55
N PRO A 379 -21.84 -17.14 4.85
CA PRO A 379 -22.05 -18.17 3.83
C PRO A 379 -22.93 -17.74 2.65
N GLY A 380 -23.78 -16.71 2.82
CA GLY A 380 -24.62 -16.13 1.76
C GLY A 380 -23.98 -14.97 0.98
N ALA A 381 -22.78 -14.51 1.34
CA ALA A 381 -22.13 -13.36 0.70
C ALA A 381 -21.64 -13.62 -0.74
N ARG A 382 -21.58 -14.89 -1.17
CA ARG A 382 -21.39 -15.24 -2.59
C ARG A 382 -22.06 -16.57 -2.97
N PRO A 383 -22.52 -16.72 -4.22
CA PRO A 383 -22.83 -18.03 -4.81
C PRO A 383 -21.56 -18.89 -4.95
N SER A 384 -21.68 -20.20 -4.69
CA SER A 384 -20.57 -21.15 -4.86
C SER A 384 -20.29 -21.42 -6.34
N ALA A 385 -19.00 -21.61 -6.70
CA ALA A 385 -18.63 -22.00 -8.07
C ALA A 385 -19.01 -23.47 -8.38
N ASN A 386 -19.31 -24.25 -7.34
CA ASN A 386 -19.63 -25.67 -7.40
C ASN A 386 -21.13 -25.97 -7.19
N THR A 387 -21.98 -24.94 -7.05
CA THR A 387 -23.42 -25.17 -6.90
C THR A 387 -23.98 -25.80 -8.18
N SER A 388 -24.59 -26.99 -8.07
CA SER A 388 -25.46 -27.49 -9.15
C SER A 388 -26.63 -26.54 -9.33
N ASP A 389 -27.23 -26.49 -10.53
CA ASP A 389 -28.43 -25.71 -10.89
C ASP A 389 -29.67 -26.12 -10.04
N ALA A 390 -29.63 -25.90 -8.73
CA ALA A 390 -30.77 -25.99 -7.85
C ALA A 390 -31.56 -24.68 -7.98
N PRO A 391 -32.90 -24.74 -8.09
CA PRO A 391 -33.72 -23.55 -8.23
C PRO A 391 -33.45 -22.61 -7.05
N ALA A 392 -33.18 -21.35 -7.36
CA ALA A 392 -32.95 -20.29 -6.38
C ALA A 392 -34.01 -20.40 -5.27
N ALA A 393 -33.56 -20.44 -4.02
CA ALA A 393 -34.45 -20.42 -2.86
C ALA A 393 -35.43 -19.26 -3.06
N ALA A 394 -36.71 -19.61 -3.23
CA ALA A 394 -37.76 -18.63 -3.46
C ALA A 394 -37.73 -17.62 -2.33
N ASP A 395 -37.65 -16.33 -2.69
CA ASP A 395 -37.89 -15.22 -1.79
C ASP A 395 -39.14 -15.54 -0.96
N VAL A 396 -39.00 -15.61 0.37
CA VAL A 396 -40.16 -15.69 1.25
C VAL A 396 -40.88 -14.36 1.13
N ILE A 397 -41.92 -14.33 0.29
CA ILE A 397 -42.80 -13.20 0.08
C ILE A 397 -43.53 -12.93 1.41
N PRO A 398 -43.33 -11.78 2.08
CA PRO A 398 -44.20 -11.38 3.17
C PRO A 398 -45.61 -11.19 2.60
N ALA A 399 -46.64 -11.72 3.27
CA ALA A 399 -48.02 -11.49 2.85
C ALA A 399 -48.28 -9.98 2.75
N LEU A 400 -48.59 -9.51 1.53
CA LEU A 400 -48.89 -8.09 1.28
C LEU A 400 -50.21 -7.75 1.99
N PRO A 401 -50.27 -6.64 2.75
CA PRO A 401 -51.52 -6.21 3.39
C PRO A 401 -52.54 -5.84 2.32
N GLY A 402 -53.83 -6.01 2.64
CA GLY A 402 -54.93 -5.64 1.74
C GLY A 402 -54.86 -4.16 1.30
N THR A 403 -55.57 -3.82 0.23
CA THR A 403 -55.60 -2.45 -0.32
C THR A 403 -56.05 -1.39 0.70
N ASP A 404 -56.86 -1.79 1.68
CA ASP A 404 -57.42 -0.91 2.72
C ASP A 404 -56.88 -1.19 4.13
N GLU A 405 -55.89 -2.08 4.26
CA GLU A 405 -55.29 -2.44 5.55
C GLU A 405 -54.10 -1.51 5.87
N PRO A 406 -53.94 -1.05 7.14
CA PRO A 406 -52.84 -0.20 7.53
C PRO A 406 -51.49 -0.93 7.38
N VAL A 407 -50.55 -0.28 6.70
CA VAL A 407 -49.19 -0.82 6.53
C VAL A 407 -48.41 -0.57 7.81
N GLN A 408 -48.08 -1.62 8.55
CA GLN A 408 -47.20 -1.57 9.74
C GLN A 408 -45.72 -1.77 9.38
N PHE A 409 -44.83 -1.00 10.01
CA PHE A 409 -43.39 -1.07 9.71
C PHE A 409 -42.81 -2.45 9.98
N GLU A 410 -43.00 -2.97 11.19
CA GLU A 410 -42.36 -4.21 11.65
C GLU A 410 -42.78 -5.44 10.83
N GLN A 411 -44.05 -5.47 10.40
CA GLN A 411 -44.63 -6.59 9.67
C GLN A 411 -44.46 -6.49 8.15
N HIS A 412 -44.50 -5.28 7.58
CA HIS A 412 -44.61 -5.10 6.12
C HIS A 412 -43.44 -4.36 5.48
N ILE A 413 -42.72 -3.51 6.24
CA ILE A 413 -41.64 -2.67 5.70
C ILE A 413 -40.27 -3.20 6.08
N ARG A 414 -40.04 -3.54 7.35
CA ARG A 414 -38.77 -4.09 7.82
C ARG A 414 -38.30 -5.30 7.01
N PRO A 415 -39.17 -6.28 6.67
CA PRO A 415 -38.76 -7.46 5.88
C PRO A 415 -38.32 -7.13 4.44
N LEU A 416 -38.68 -5.95 3.90
CA LEU A 416 -38.29 -5.55 2.55
C LEU A 416 -36.81 -5.13 2.49
N PHE A 417 -36.23 -4.69 3.61
CA PHE A 417 -34.81 -4.34 3.72
C PHE A 417 -33.99 -5.58 4.09
N ARG A 418 -33.14 -6.04 3.17
CA ARG A 418 -32.29 -7.21 3.41
C ARG A 418 -31.17 -6.87 4.39
N PRO A 419 -30.55 -7.85 5.05
CA PRO A 419 -29.39 -7.62 5.92
C PRO A 419 -28.26 -6.83 5.23
N MET A 420 -28.02 -7.09 3.94
CA MET A 420 -27.02 -6.36 3.13
C MET A 420 -27.39 -4.88 2.94
N ASP A 421 -28.67 -4.57 2.71
CA ASP A 421 -29.17 -3.21 2.54
C ASP A 421 -28.95 -2.41 3.83
N ARG A 422 -29.31 -3.01 4.97
CA ARG A 422 -29.08 -2.44 6.29
C ARG A 422 -27.60 -2.17 6.54
N ASN A 423 -26.75 -3.19 6.38
CA ASN A 423 -25.32 -3.06 6.65
C ASN A 423 -24.67 -1.98 5.78
N SER A 424 -25.13 -1.83 4.53
CA SER A 424 -24.65 -0.78 3.62
C SER A 424 -25.07 0.63 4.03
N MET A 425 -26.11 0.77 4.86
CA MET A 425 -26.68 2.05 5.29
C MET A 425 -26.37 2.41 6.75
N LEU A 426 -25.81 1.49 7.56
CA LEU A 426 -25.51 1.72 8.98
C LEU A 426 -24.59 2.94 9.25
N PHE A 427 -23.81 3.37 8.25
CA PHE A 427 -23.01 4.59 8.36
C PHE A 427 -23.85 5.88 8.40
N ALA A 428 -25.11 5.83 7.94
CA ALA A 428 -26.04 6.95 7.90
C ALA A 428 -27.18 6.78 8.92
N PHE A 429 -27.92 5.66 8.87
CA PHE A 429 -29.02 5.33 9.78
C PHE A 429 -29.43 3.84 9.65
N ASP A 430 -30.19 3.30 10.61
CA ASP A 430 -30.54 1.88 10.65
C ASP A 430 -31.86 1.59 9.91
N LEU A 431 -31.79 0.90 8.77
CA LEU A 431 -32.97 0.51 7.97
C LEU A 431 -33.93 -0.47 8.67
N TRP A 432 -33.55 -1.04 9.82
CA TRP A 432 -34.45 -1.87 10.63
C TRP A 432 -35.03 -1.14 11.85
N LYS A 433 -34.74 0.15 12.02
CA LYS A 433 -35.39 0.99 13.05
C LYS A 433 -36.45 1.88 12.41
N GLU A 434 -37.68 1.78 12.92
CA GLU A 434 -38.81 2.54 12.39
C GLU A 434 -38.56 4.05 12.44
N GLU A 435 -38.04 4.56 13.56
CA GLU A 435 -37.76 5.98 13.76
C GLU A 435 -36.79 6.55 12.70
N ASP A 436 -35.73 5.81 12.41
CA ASP A 436 -34.72 6.17 11.41
C ASP A 436 -35.31 6.17 10.00
N VAL A 437 -36.03 5.10 9.65
CA VAL A 437 -36.65 4.98 8.32
C VAL A 437 -37.77 6.02 8.13
N ALA A 438 -38.54 6.32 9.17
CA ALA A 438 -39.61 7.33 9.13
C ALA A 438 -39.05 8.74 8.95
N LYS A 439 -37.93 9.07 9.59
CA LYS A 439 -37.24 10.36 9.43
C LYS A 439 -36.75 10.58 8.00
N HIS A 440 -36.33 9.52 7.31
CA HIS A 440 -35.76 9.57 5.96
C HIS A 440 -36.72 9.09 4.85
N ARG A 441 -37.99 8.84 5.17
CA ARG A 441 -38.96 8.14 4.31
C ARG A 441 -39.09 8.71 2.90
N GLN A 442 -39.13 10.04 2.74
CA GLN A 442 -39.27 10.69 1.43
C GLN A 442 -38.01 10.53 0.56
N GLN A 443 -36.83 10.57 1.19
CA GLN A 443 -35.55 10.37 0.49
C GLN A 443 -35.40 8.92 0.06
N ILE A 444 -35.79 7.97 0.93
CA ILE A 444 -35.79 6.55 0.63
C ILE A 444 -36.76 6.26 -0.52
N LEU A 445 -38.00 6.77 -0.45
CA LEU A 445 -39.01 6.58 -1.49
C LEU A 445 -38.51 7.09 -2.86
N ALA A 446 -37.95 8.29 -2.92
CA ALA A 446 -37.40 8.84 -4.17
C ALA A 446 -36.29 7.96 -4.78
N ARG A 447 -35.45 7.35 -3.92
CA ARG A 447 -34.38 6.44 -4.37
C ARG A 447 -34.92 5.10 -4.85
N LEU A 448 -35.95 4.57 -4.19
CA LEU A 448 -36.67 3.35 -4.57
C LEU A 448 -37.40 3.54 -5.91
N GLU A 449 -38.11 4.66 -6.09
CA GLU A 449 -38.81 5.01 -7.35
C GLU A 449 -37.83 5.21 -8.52
N ALA A 450 -36.66 5.79 -8.24
CA ALA A 450 -35.60 5.92 -9.23
C ALA A 450 -34.89 4.58 -9.55
N GLY A 451 -35.21 3.48 -8.84
CA GLY A 451 -34.55 2.19 -8.99
C GLY A 451 -33.07 2.20 -8.61
N THR A 452 -32.64 3.22 -7.85
CA THR A 452 -31.24 3.44 -7.44
C THR A 452 -30.92 2.92 -6.05
N MET A 453 -31.92 2.30 -5.41
CA MET A 453 -31.82 1.63 -4.14
C MET A 453 -32.67 0.35 -4.20
N PRO A 454 -32.14 -0.79 -3.74
CA PRO A 454 -30.76 -1.03 -3.31
C PRO A 454 -29.74 -1.00 -4.47
N CYS A 455 -28.45 -0.93 -4.14
CA CYS A 455 -27.35 -0.71 -5.10
C CYS A 455 -27.12 -1.86 -6.09
N ASP A 456 -27.75 -3.01 -5.85
CA ASP A 456 -27.65 -4.27 -6.59
C ASP A 456 -28.93 -4.61 -7.38
N GLY A 457 -29.96 -3.76 -7.38
CA GLY A 457 -31.15 -3.92 -8.23
C GLY A 457 -32.39 -3.18 -7.70
N ALA A 458 -33.24 -2.71 -8.61
CA ALA A 458 -34.47 -2.00 -8.25
C ALA A 458 -35.50 -2.93 -7.59
N TRP A 459 -36.30 -2.38 -6.67
CA TRP A 459 -37.45 -3.09 -6.12
C TRP A 459 -38.57 -3.29 -7.16
N PRO A 460 -39.32 -4.40 -7.10
CA PRO A 460 -40.58 -4.55 -7.81
C PRO A 460 -41.56 -3.42 -7.47
N ALA A 461 -42.35 -2.99 -8.46
CA ALA A 461 -43.28 -1.86 -8.33
C ALA A 461 -44.27 -2.01 -7.14
N GLU A 462 -44.68 -3.24 -6.85
CA GLU A 462 -45.55 -3.59 -5.71
C GLU A 462 -44.91 -3.29 -4.35
N ARG A 463 -43.59 -3.50 -4.19
CA ARG A 463 -42.85 -3.18 -2.95
C ARG A 463 -42.65 -1.67 -2.81
N VAL A 464 -42.39 -0.98 -3.93
CA VAL A 464 -42.30 0.48 -3.95
C VAL A 464 -43.65 1.10 -3.56
N ALA A 465 -44.75 0.60 -4.11
CA ALA A 465 -46.10 1.05 -3.77
C ALA A 465 -46.45 0.79 -2.30
N LEU A 466 -46.05 -0.36 -1.73
CA LEU A 466 -46.22 -0.67 -0.32
C LEU A 466 -45.44 0.30 0.58
N PHE A 467 -44.17 0.58 0.25
CA PHE A 467 -43.36 1.55 0.97
C PHE A 467 -43.94 2.97 0.86
N ALA A 468 -44.42 3.36 -0.33
CA ALA A 468 -45.06 4.65 -0.54
C ALA A 468 -46.32 4.81 0.33
N ARG A 469 -47.16 3.77 0.43
CA ARG A 469 -48.33 3.76 1.31
C ARG A 469 -47.93 3.98 2.77
N TRP A 470 -46.89 3.30 3.25
CA TRP A 470 -46.38 3.49 4.61
C TRP A 470 -45.79 4.89 4.82
N ALA A 471 -44.94 5.36 3.91
CA ALA A 471 -44.26 6.65 4.01
C ALA A 471 -45.23 7.85 4.01
N ASN A 472 -46.36 7.73 3.32
CA ASN A 472 -47.40 8.76 3.23
C ASN A 472 -48.41 8.73 4.38
N ALA A 473 -48.34 7.72 5.26
CA ALA A 473 -49.19 7.62 6.45
C ALA A 473 -48.67 8.44 7.65
N PHE A 474 -47.54 9.15 7.50
CA PHE A 474 -46.85 9.95 8.53
C PHE A 474 -46.92 11.46 8.32
#